data_AF-M0FXT4-F1
#
_entry.id   AF-M0FXT4-F1
#
_cell.length_a   1.000
_cell.length_b   1.000
_cell.length_c   1.000
_cell.angle_alpha   90.00
_cell.angle_beta   90.00
_cell.angle_gamma   90.00
#
_symmetry.space_group_name_H-M   'P 1'
#
loop_
_entity.id
_entity.type
_entity.pdbx_description
1 polymer ?
#
loop_
_entity_poly.entity_id
_entity_poly.type
_entity_poly.pdbx_seq_one_letter_code
_entity_poly.pdbx_strand_id
1 'polypeptide(L)'
;MPHFDYPCPDCRATTSLHDADCRFEGTPWVEVERAYVDIVSVLAGGPCDEETLRREAPGEWGPLQQAALRRLKRDERVSEANTGVLRLLTAEEFREEVSEPTREPMRTLHRYGSVPGCHDNAVFAMIAWYEMVGLSWPETRENVVNWLRDTGAWDRGGFEEATPAELVEKKRHVYEAGYGWKEKAVSAKRVIDRYRS
;
A
#
# COMPACT_ATOMS: atom_id res chain seq x y z
N MET A 1 4.43 -7.14 17.42
CA MET A 1 4.01 -7.61 16.08
C MET A 1 3.48 -6.41 15.33
N PRO A 2 3.81 -6.20 14.04
CA PRO A 2 3.08 -5.22 13.25
C PRO A 2 1.60 -5.57 13.31
N HIS A 3 0.77 -4.61 13.74
CA HIS A 3 -0.68 -4.78 13.74
C HIS A 3 -1.13 -4.80 12.27
N PHE A 4 -1.54 -5.97 11.80
CA PHE A 4 -2.26 -6.06 10.55
C PHE A 4 -3.72 -5.81 10.89
N ASP A 5 -4.25 -4.65 10.48
CA ASP A 5 -5.64 -4.29 10.79
C ASP A 5 -6.67 -5.08 9.96
N TYR A 6 -6.21 -6.09 9.18
CA TYR A 6 -6.98 -6.97 8.29
C TYR A 6 -8.26 -6.32 7.74
N PRO A 7 -8.12 -5.24 6.97
CA PRO A 7 -9.25 -4.42 6.56
C PRO A 7 -10.08 -5.14 5.49
N CYS A 8 -11.37 -4.79 5.37
CA CYS A 8 -12.21 -5.27 4.28
C CYS A 8 -11.46 -5.13 2.93
N PRO A 9 -11.35 -6.19 2.12
CA PRO A 9 -10.54 -6.15 0.91
C PRO A 9 -11.10 -5.24 -0.19
N ASP A 10 -12.33 -4.73 0.00
CA ASP A 10 -12.99 -3.77 -0.89
C ASP A 10 -12.97 -2.34 -0.30
N CYS A 11 -13.78 -2.06 0.72
CA CYS A 11 -13.94 -0.71 1.30
C CYS A 11 -12.92 -0.36 2.40
N ARG A 12 -12.04 -1.28 2.78
CA ARG A 12 -11.03 -1.12 3.84
C ARG A 12 -11.54 -0.90 5.27
N ALA A 13 -12.83 -1.09 5.53
CA ALA A 13 -13.34 -1.08 6.89
C ALA A 13 -12.61 -2.10 7.79
N THR A 14 -12.17 -1.65 8.96
CA THR A 14 -11.58 -2.48 10.04
C THR A 14 -12.61 -2.82 11.12
N THR A 15 -13.89 -2.64 10.79
CA THR A 15 -15.03 -2.96 11.65
C THR A 15 -16.08 -3.69 10.81
N SER A 16 -17.16 -4.15 11.45
CA SER A 16 -18.29 -4.76 10.73
C SER A 16 -19.16 -3.73 9.97
N LEU A 17 -18.86 -2.43 10.10
CA LEU A 17 -19.52 -1.37 9.35
C LEU A 17 -18.75 -1.10 8.06
N HIS A 18 -19.39 -1.32 6.91
CA HIS A 18 -18.81 -1.13 5.59
C HIS A 18 -19.41 0.11 4.91
N ASP A 19 -18.68 0.65 3.92
CA ASP A 19 -19.20 1.71 3.05
C ASP A 19 -20.36 1.23 2.18
N ALA A 20 -21.23 2.16 1.77
CA ALA A 20 -22.24 1.91 0.75
C ALA A 20 -21.56 1.40 -0.54
N ASP A 21 -22.16 0.39 -1.17
CA ASP A 21 -21.65 -0.31 -2.36
C ASP A 21 -20.45 -1.25 -2.14
N CYS A 22 -20.06 -1.51 -0.87
CA CYS A 22 -19.06 -2.53 -0.58
C CYS A 22 -19.57 -3.93 -1.00
N ARG A 23 -18.79 -4.65 -1.80
CA ARG A 23 -19.08 -6.03 -2.22
C ARG A 23 -19.26 -6.99 -1.03
N PHE A 24 -18.66 -6.67 0.11
CA PHE A 24 -18.71 -7.48 1.32
C PHE A 24 -19.57 -6.83 2.41
N GLU A 25 -20.45 -5.90 2.06
CA GLU A 25 -21.42 -5.32 2.99
C GLU A 25 -22.17 -6.43 3.75
N GLY A 26 -22.33 -6.23 5.07
CA GLY A 26 -22.94 -7.21 5.97
C GLY A 26 -22.02 -8.34 6.42
N THR A 27 -20.79 -8.44 5.88
CA THR A 27 -19.81 -9.43 6.34
C THR A 27 -19.21 -8.99 7.68
N PRO A 28 -19.32 -9.80 8.75
CA PRO A 28 -18.70 -9.49 10.03
C PRO A 28 -17.18 -9.36 9.90
N TRP A 29 -16.58 -8.42 10.63
CA TRP A 29 -15.11 -8.22 10.57
C TRP A 29 -14.31 -9.49 10.91
N VAL A 30 -14.81 -10.34 11.81
CA VAL A 30 -14.16 -11.62 12.14
C VAL A 30 -14.05 -12.57 10.94
N GLU A 31 -14.99 -12.53 9.99
CA GLU A 31 -14.91 -13.33 8.76
C GLU A 31 -13.93 -12.72 7.75
N VAL A 32 -13.84 -11.38 7.72
CA VAL A 32 -12.81 -10.67 6.96
C VAL A 32 -11.41 -11.03 7.49
N GLU A 33 -11.21 -10.91 8.80
CA GLU A 33 -9.96 -11.27 9.47
C GLU A 33 -9.60 -12.73 9.18
N ARG A 34 -10.55 -13.65 9.35
CA ARG A 34 -10.35 -15.08 9.07
C ARG A 34 -9.86 -15.31 7.64
N ALA A 35 -10.43 -14.63 6.65
CA ALA A 35 -10.00 -14.79 5.26
C ALA A 35 -8.54 -14.39 5.02
N TYR A 36 -8.01 -13.38 5.72
CA TYR A 36 -6.58 -13.07 5.68
C TYR A 36 -5.76 -14.10 6.44
N VAL A 37 -6.21 -14.52 7.63
CA VAL A 37 -5.52 -15.50 8.47
C VAL A 37 -5.40 -16.85 7.75
N ASP A 38 -6.42 -17.30 7.04
CA ASP A 38 -6.40 -18.53 6.24
C ASP A 38 -5.25 -18.53 5.23
N ILE A 39 -5.02 -17.39 4.56
CA ILE A 39 -3.95 -17.23 3.57
C ILE A 39 -2.58 -17.12 4.24
N VAL A 40 -2.47 -16.24 5.23
CA VAL A 40 -1.21 -15.96 5.91
C VAL A 40 -0.69 -17.20 6.63
N SER A 41 -1.58 -18.00 7.23
CA SER A 41 -1.20 -19.22 7.96
C SER A 41 -0.54 -20.25 7.05
N VAL A 42 -1.06 -20.44 5.83
CA VAL A 42 -0.46 -21.35 4.83
C VAL A 42 0.89 -20.81 4.37
N LEU A 43 0.95 -19.52 3.97
CA LEU A 43 2.18 -18.92 3.46
C LEU A 43 3.27 -18.75 4.53
N ALA A 44 2.90 -18.68 5.81
CA ALA A 44 3.84 -18.73 6.93
C ALA A 44 4.49 -20.11 7.08
N GLY A 45 3.84 -21.18 6.60
CA GLY A 45 4.41 -22.53 6.51
C GLY A 45 5.41 -22.71 5.36
N GLY A 46 5.34 -21.86 4.33
CA GLY A 46 6.31 -21.82 3.24
C GLY A 46 5.71 -21.28 1.93
N PRO A 47 6.56 -20.97 0.93
CA PRO A 47 6.09 -20.53 -0.38
C PRO A 47 5.33 -21.64 -1.13
N CYS A 48 4.23 -21.30 -1.79
CA CYS A 48 3.44 -22.25 -2.58
C CYS A 48 2.74 -21.55 -3.75
N ASP A 49 2.22 -22.31 -4.71
CA ASP A 49 1.38 -21.74 -5.78
C ASP A 49 -0.05 -21.45 -5.31
N GLU A 50 -0.82 -20.70 -6.11
CA GLU A 50 -2.18 -20.31 -5.75
C GLU A 50 -3.15 -21.51 -5.66
N GLU A 51 -2.89 -22.59 -6.40
CA GLU A 51 -3.72 -23.81 -6.34
C GLU A 51 -3.54 -24.54 -5.00
N THR A 52 -2.29 -24.67 -4.56
CA THR A 52 -1.92 -25.24 -3.27
C THR A 52 -2.46 -24.38 -2.13
N LEU A 53 -2.31 -23.06 -2.22
CA LEU A 53 -2.89 -22.13 -1.26
C LEU A 53 -4.41 -22.29 -1.13
N ARG A 54 -5.13 -22.43 -2.27
CA ARG A 54 -6.58 -22.67 -2.28
C ARG A 54 -6.99 -23.97 -1.63
N ARG A 55 -6.18 -25.01 -1.81
CA ARG A 55 -6.44 -26.36 -1.27
C ARG A 55 -6.12 -26.47 0.22
N GLU A 56 -5.10 -25.75 0.69
CA GLU A 56 -4.57 -25.88 2.06
C GLU A 56 -5.10 -24.81 3.01
N ALA A 57 -5.75 -23.75 2.50
CA ALA A 57 -6.46 -22.79 3.32
C ALA A 57 -7.48 -23.50 4.25
N PRO A 58 -7.45 -23.26 5.57
CA PRO A 58 -8.35 -23.93 6.51
C PRO A 58 -9.84 -23.64 6.29
N GLY A 59 -10.17 -22.43 5.85
CA GLY A 59 -11.52 -22.01 5.52
C GLY A 59 -11.96 -22.34 4.09
N GLU A 60 -13.26 -22.19 3.82
CA GLU A 60 -13.80 -22.31 2.47
C GLU A 60 -13.19 -21.23 1.56
N TRP A 61 -12.60 -21.63 0.44
CA TRP A 61 -12.05 -20.67 -0.51
C TRP A 61 -13.15 -19.96 -1.29
N GLY A 62 -13.56 -18.80 -0.79
CA GLY A 62 -14.63 -18.01 -1.38
C GLY A 62 -14.17 -16.70 -2.05
N PRO A 63 -15.15 -15.87 -2.46
CA PRO A 63 -14.92 -14.52 -2.95
C PRO A 63 -14.09 -13.64 -2.02
N LEU A 64 -14.23 -13.83 -0.70
CA LEU A 64 -13.55 -13.05 0.33
C LEU A 64 -12.06 -13.39 0.42
N GLN A 65 -11.70 -14.67 0.48
CA GLN A 65 -10.30 -15.14 0.42
C GLN A 65 -9.64 -14.70 -0.89
N GLN A 66 -10.35 -14.82 -2.01
CA GLN A 66 -9.81 -14.37 -3.28
C GLN A 66 -9.55 -12.84 -3.30
N ALA A 67 -10.41 -12.05 -2.66
CA ALA A 67 -10.21 -10.61 -2.53
C ALA A 67 -9.10 -10.26 -1.54
N ALA A 68 -9.01 -10.96 -0.41
CA ALA A 68 -7.92 -10.84 0.56
C ALA A 68 -6.56 -11.17 -0.08
N LEU A 69 -6.45 -12.25 -0.86
CA LEU A 69 -5.22 -12.58 -1.58
C LEU A 69 -4.83 -11.48 -2.58
N ARG A 70 -5.80 -10.99 -3.37
CA ARG A 70 -5.54 -9.87 -4.30
C ARG A 70 -5.08 -8.62 -3.56
N ARG A 71 -5.65 -8.34 -2.38
CA ARG A 71 -5.24 -7.23 -1.52
C ARG A 71 -3.81 -7.41 -1.04
N LEU A 72 -3.47 -8.58 -0.48
CA LEU A 72 -2.12 -8.90 -0.01
C LEU A 72 -1.07 -8.79 -1.13
N LYS A 73 -1.39 -9.26 -2.34
CA LYS A 73 -0.51 -9.09 -3.53
C LYS A 73 -0.38 -7.61 -3.93
N ARG A 74 -1.50 -6.87 -3.92
CA ARG A 74 -1.54 -5.43 -4.26
C ARG A 74 -0.75 -4.59 -3.27
N ASP A 75 -0.79 -4.96 -2.01
CA ASP A 75 -0.07 -4.33 -0.90
C ASP A 75 1.35 -4.93 -0.78
N GLU A 76 1.82 -5.68 -1.77
CA GLU A 76 3.16 -6.27 -1.85
C GLU A 76 3.56 -7.12 -0.63
N ARG A 77 2.61 -7.47 0.25
CA ARG A 77 2.81 -8.35 1.42
C ARG A 77 3.03 -9.78 1.00
N VAL A 78 2.40 -10.17 -0.11
CA VAL A 78 2.65 -11.43 -0.80
C VAL A 78 3.33 -11.10 -2.11
N SER A 79 4.57 -11.56 -2.23
CA SER A 79 5.29 -11.52 -3.49
C SER A 79 4.90 -12.74 -4.33
N GLU A 80 4.76 -12.53 -5.63
CA GLU A 80 4.71 -13.59 -6.61
C GLU A 80 6.07 -13.57 -7.32
N ALA A 81 6.98 -14.44 -6.88
CA ALA A 81 8.27 -14.58 -7.52
C ALA A 81 8.09 -15.24 -8.91
N ASN A 82 9.06 -15.02 -9.81
CA ASN A 82 9.08 -15.61 -11.15
C ASN A 82 8.63 -17.09 -11.08
N THR A 83 7.56 -17.43 -11.82
CA THR A 83 6.87 -18.75 -11.90
C THR A 83 5.63 -18.98 -11.01
N GLY A 84 4.95 -17.93 -10.51
CA GLY A 84 3.63 -18.09 -9.89
C GLY A 84 3.65 -18.61 -8.45
N VAL A 85 4.83 -18.60 -7.82
CA VAL A 85 5.04 -18.99 -6.42
C VAL A 85 4.76 -17.79 -5.53
N LEU A 86 3.80 -17.96 -4.63
CA LEU A 86 3.40 -17.00 -3.62
C LEU A 86 4.28 -17.16 -2.39
N ARG A 87 4.80 -16.04 -1.88
CA ARG A 87 5.58 -15.99 -0.64
C ARG A 87 5.17 -14.79 0.19
N LEU A 88 4.92 -15.03 1.47
CA LEU A 88 4.76 -13.96 2.46
C LEU A 88 6.10 -13.27 2.71
N LEU A 89 6.14 -11.95 2.61
CA LEU A 89 7.31 -11.18 3.03
C LEU A 89 7.28 -11.01 4.55
N THR A 90 8.39 -11.30 5.23
CA THR A 90 8.49 -11.00 6.68
C THR A 90 8.47 -9.49 6.90
N ALA A 91 8.13 -9.02 8.11
CA ALA A 91 8.12 -7.59 8.41
C ALA A 91 9.50 -6.92 8.24
N GLU A 92 10.59 -7.69 8.37
CA GLU A 92 11.96 -7.23 8.20
C GLU A 92 12.35 -7.20 6.71
N GLU A 93 12.14 -8.28 5.96
CA GLU A 93 12.33 -8.28 4.50
C GLU A 93 11.44 -7.25 3.82
N PHE A 94 10.22 -7.06 4.32
CA PHE A 94 9.29 -6.07 3.82
C PHE A 94 9.77 -4.63 4.15
N ARG A 95 10.46 -4.39 5.26
CA ARG A 95 11.07 -3.07 5.52
C ARG A 95 12.34 -2.86 4.70
N GLU A 96 13.15 -3.90 4.50
CA GLU A 96 14.40 -3.84 3.74
C GLU A 96 14.16 -3.74 2.22
N GLU A 97 13.28 -4.57 1.64
CA GLU A 97 12.94 -4.56 0.20
C GLU A 97 12.07 -3.36 -0.21
N VAL A 98 11.33 -2.76 0.73
CA VAL A 98 10.24 -1.81 0.43
C VAL A 98 10.45 -0.44 1.09
N SER A 99 11.69 -0.10 1.46
CA SER A 99 12.07 1.30 1.76
C SER A 99 12.27 2.14 0.49
N GLU A 100 12.62 1.49 -0.63
CA GLU A 100 12.71 2.09 -1.95
C GLU A 100 11.86 1.32 -2.97
N PRO A 101 10.82 1.91 -3.59
CA PRO A 101 9.99 1.21 -4.54
C PRO A 101 10.76 0.89 -5.83
N THR A 102 10.85 -0.41 -6.16
CA THR A 102 11.52 -0.91 -7.37
C THR A 102 10.58 -1.10 -8.56
N ARG A 103 9.27 -1.01 -8.34
CA ARG A 103 8.22 -1.22 -9.36
C ARG A 103 7.51 0.08 -9.74
N GLU A 104 7.06 0.16 -10.99
CA GLU A 104 6.22 1.28 -11.43
C GLU A 104 4.81 1.18 -10.84
N PRO A 105 4.14 2.32 -10.58
CA PRO A 105 4.58 3.71 -10.80
C PRO A 105 5.47 4.29 -9.68
N MET A 106 5.57 3.64 -8.52
CA MET A 106 6.23 4.20 -7.34
C MET A 106 7.72 4.43 -7.55
N ARG A 107 8.40 3.57 -8.32
CA ARG A 107 9.80 3.75 -8.71
C ARG A 107 10.04 5.12 -9.34
N THR A 108 9.15 5.57 -10.23
CA THR A 108 9.28 6.89 -10.87
C THR A 108 9.09 8.01 -9.85
N LEU A 109 8.07 7.92 -9.00
CA LEU A 109 7.82 8.95 -7.97
C LEU A 109 9.00 9.05 -7.00
N HIS A 110 9.47 7.91 -6.48
CA HIS A 110 10.60 7.87 -5.55
C HIS A 110 11.87 8.45 -6.16
N ARG A 111 12.20 8.04 -7.40
CA ARG A 111 13.46 8.45 -8.05
C ARG A 111 13.48 9.91 -8.47
N TYR A 112 12.36 10.46 -8.91
CA TYR A 112 12.34 11.78 -9.56
C TYR A 112 11.60 12.84 -8.76
N GLY A 113 10.90 12.45 -7.71
CA GLY A 113 10.07 13.36 -6.94
C GLY A 113 8.85 13.83 -7.71
N SER A 114 8.09 14.72 -7.10
CA SER A 114 6.94 15.38 -7.74
C SER A 114 7.36 16.60 -8.56
N VAL A 115 6.54 16.97 -9.54
CA VAL A 115 6.75 18.14 -10.41
C VAL A 115 5.48 19.01 -10.43
N PRO A 116 5.56 20.28 -10.86
CA PRO A 116 4.39 21.13 -10.99
C PRO A 116 3.26 20.45 -11.77
N GLY A 117 2.06 20.49 -11.20
CA GLY A 117 0.88 19.80 -11.74
C GLY A 117 0.65 18.39 -11.21
N CYS A 118 1.52 17.83 -10.35
CA CYS A 118 1.26 16.53 -9.70
C CYS A 118 1.67 16.40 -8.24
N HIS A 119 2.06 17.49 -7.56
CA HIS A 119 2.50 17.47 -6.16
C HIS A 119 1.53 16.73 -5.24
N ASP A 120 0.24 17.06 -5.32
CA ASP A 120 -0.80 16.48 -4.48
C ASP A 120 -0.90 14.94 -4.65
N ASN A 121 -1.08 14.49 -5.89
CA ASN A 121 -1.18 13.06 -6.22
C ASN A 121 0.10 12.29 -5.84
N ALA A 122 1.27 12.89 -6.02
CA ALA A 122 2.54 12.25 -5.70
C ALA A 122 2.75 12.12 -4.19
N VAL A 123 2.54 13.19 -3.42
CA VAL A 123 2.68 13.16 -1.95
C VAL A 123 1.66 12.20 -1.34
N PHE A 124 0.42 12.22 -1.83
CA PHE A 124 -0.61 11.26 -1.44
C PHE A 124 -0.15 9.82 -1.67
N ALA A 125 0.35 9.53 -2.87
CA ALA A 125 0.81 8.19 -3.22
C ALA A 125 1.98 7.73 -2.33
N MET A 126 2.94 8.60 -2.03
CA MET A 126 4.06 8.29 -1.14
C MET A 126 3.57 7.97 0.29
N ILE A 127 2.68 8.80 0.86
CA ILE A 127 2.12 8.56 2.20
C ILE A 127 1.34 7.25 2.24
N ALA A 128 0.42 7.04 1.29
CA ALA A 128 -0.40 5.83 1.23
C ALA A 128 0.43 4.57 0.94
N TRP A 129 1.56 4.70 0.23
CA TRP A 129 2.47 3.59 0.03
C TRP A 129 3.24 3.26 1.31
N TYR A 130 3.79 4.23 2.02
CA TYR A 130 4.48 3.98 3.30
C TYR A 130 3.53 3.45 4.40
N GLU A 131 2.28 3.92 4.44
CA GLU A 131 1.22 3.33 5.28
C GLU A 131 1.01 1.86 4.96
N MET A 132 0.80 1.56 3.68
CA MET A 132 0.65 0.18 3.20
C MET A 132 1.89 -0.65 3.56
N VAL A 133 3.07 -0.04 3.53
CA VAL A 133 4.33 -0.64 3.93
C VAL A 133 4.40 -0.93 5.45
N GLY A 134 3.51 -0.32 6.23
CA GLY A 134 3.41 -0.52 7.68
C GLY A 134 4.47 0.26 8.44
N LEU A 135 4.98 1.35 7.84
CA LEU A 135 5.70 2.36 8.60
C LEU A 135 4.70 3.04 9.51
N SER A 136 5.13 3.35 10.73
CA SER A 136 4.37 4.22 11.61
C SER A 136 4.21 5.62 11.00
N TRP A 137 3.27 6.42 11.52
CA TRP A 137 3.12 7.80 11.07
C TRP A 137 4.42 8.63 11.20
N PRO A 138 5.15 8.59 12.33
CA PRO A 138 6.43 9.30 12.43
C PRO A 138 7.44 8.90 11.35
N GLU A 139 7.59 7.61 11.08
CA GLU A 139 8.48 7.08 10.03
C GLU A 139 8.00 7.52 8.64
N THR A 140 6.70 7.41 8.36
CA THR A 140 6.11 7.84 7.09
C THR A 140 6.35 9.33 6.86
N ARG A 141 6.10 10.16 7.89
CA ARG A 141 6.30 11.61 7.82
C ARG A 141 7.75 11.94 7.51
N GLU A 142 8.70 11.34 8.23
CA GLU A 142 10.12 11.55 8.02
C GLU A 142 10.54 11.14 6.60
N ASN A 143 10.16 9.95 6.14
CA ASN A 143 10.52 9.46 4.81
C ASN A 143 9.95 10.33 3.68
N VAL A 144 8.71 10.82 3.79
CA VAL A 144 8.13 11.71 2.77
C VAL A 144 8.80 13.08 2.77
N VAL A 145 9.14 13.61 3.95
CA VAL A 145 9.89 14.87 4.07
C VAL A 145 11.28 14.75 3.43
N ASN A 146 11.99 13.65 3.71
CA ASN A 146 13.29 13.39 3.12
C ASN A 146 13.17 13.21 1.60
N TRP A 147 12.21 12.40 1.13
CA TRP A 147 11.93 12.26 -0.30
C TRP A 147 11.66 13.60 -1.01
N LEU A 148 10.88 14.50 -0.41
CA LEU A 148 10.63 15.84 -0.99
C LEU A 148 11.91 16.67 -1.15
N ARG A 149 12.86 16.53 -0.21
CA ARG A 149 14.15 17.23 -0.23
C ARG A 149 15.14 16.56 -1.18
N ASP A 150 15.34 15.26 -1.04
CA ASP A 150 16.39 14.51 -1.73
C ASP A 150 16.14 14.44 -3.24
N THR A 151 14.87 14.42 -3.66
CA THR A 151 14.50 14.47 -5.08
C THR A 151 14.49 15.88 -5.66
N GLY A 152 14.75 16.91 -4.83
CA GLY A 152 14.60 18.32 -5.18
C GLY A 152 13.16 18.72 -5.49
N ALA A 153 12.16 17.90 -5.12
CA ALA A 153 10.76 18.21 -5.37
C ALA A 153 10.33 19.49 -4.66
N TRP A 154 10.77 19.69 -3.42
CA TRP A 154 10.51 20.89 -2.66
C TRP A 154 11.06 22.14 -3.35
N ASP A 155 12.29 22.08 -3.84
CA ASP A 155 12.98 23.21 -4.47
C ASP A 155 12.39 23.59 -5.83
N ARG A 156 11.65 22.68 -6.48
CA ARG A 156 10.88 23.00 -7.69
C ARG A 156 9.70 23.93 -7.43
N GLY A 157 9.33 24.17 -6.17
CA GLY A 157 8.25 25.06 -5.78
C GLY A 157 6.86 24.51 -6.14
N GLY A 158 5.83 25.34 -5.98
CA GLY A 158 4.43 24.96 -6.24
C GLY A 158 3.70 24.36 -5.03
N PHE A 159 4.28 24.49 -3.83
CA PHE A 159 3.63 24.17 -2.56
C PHE A 159 3.13 25.44 -1.89
N GLU A 160 2.00 25.33 -1.19
CA GLU A 160 1.42 26.45 -0.42
C GLU A 160 2.02 26.54 0.99
N GLU A 161 2.53 25.43 1.51
CA GLU A 161 3.11 25.32 2.83
C GLU A 161 4.51 25.94 2.93
N ALA A 162 4.87 26.39 4.14
CA ALA A 162 6.18 26.99 4.37
C ALA A 162 7.29 25.94 4.48
N THR A 163 6.93 24.71 4.88
CA THR A 163 7.89 23.60 5.01
C THR A 163 7.33 22.27 4.51
N PRO A 164 8.20 21.32 4.09
CA PRO A 164 7.76 19.96 3.75
C PRO A 164 7.04 19.27 4.91
N ALA A 165 7.46 19.53 6.14
CA ALA A 165 6.88 18.94 7.34
C ALA A 165 5.43 19.37 7.55
N GLU A 166 5.12 20.64 7.32
CA GLU A 166 3.75 21.17 7.38
C GLU A 166 2.85 20.56 6.31
N LEU A 167 3.35 20.44 5.08
CA LEU A 167 2.62 19.79 3.97
C LEU A 167 2.25 18.36 4.33
N VAL A 168 3.23 17.58 4.81
CA VAL A 168 3.01 16.17 5.14
C VAL A 168 2.06 16.06 6.33
N GLU A 169 2.18 16.91 7.35
CA GLU A 169 1.26 16.90 8.50
C GLU A 169 -0.18 17.21 8.10
N LYS A 170 -0.42 18.20 7.22
CA LYS A 170 -1.76 18.48 6.67
C LYS A 170 -2.37 17.26 5.95
N LYS A 171 -1.53 16.37 5.42
CA LYS A 171 -1.91 15.15 4.72
C LYS A 171 -1.97 13.90 5.60
N ARG A 172 -1.86 14.03 6.93
CA ARG A 172 -1.97 12.90 7.87
C ARG A 172 -3.23 12.06 7.69
N HIS A 173 -4.35 12.68 7.34
CA HIS A 173 -5.60 11.98 7.03
C HIS A 173 -5.44 10.91 5.93
N VAL A 174 -4.47 11.06 5.01
CA VAL A 174 -4.20 10.07 3.96
C VAL A 174 -3.68 8.76 4.55
N TYR A 175 -2.83 8.86 5.57
CA TYR A 175 -2.33 7.73 6.33
C TYR A 175 -3.45 7.08 7.15
N GLU A 176 -4.25 7.88 7.85
CA GLU A 176 -5.29 7.37 8.76
C GLU A 176 -6.47 6.72 8.02
N ALA A 177 -6.81 7.20 6.82
CA ALA A 177 -7.91 6.65 6.03
C ALA A 177 -7.54 5.34 5.28
N GLY A 178 -6.25 4.99 5.23
CA GLY A 178 -5.78 3.85 4.45
C GLY A 178 -6.12 3.99 2.97
N TYR A 179 -5.79 5.09 2.30
CA TYR A 179 -6.13 5.17 0.88
C TYR A 179 -5.29 4.25 -0.01
N GLY A 180 -5.78 3.96 -1.21
CA GLY A 180 -4.97 3.30 -2.24
C GLY A 180 -4.02 4.27 -2.94
N TRP A 181 -2.72 3.95 -3.01
CA TRP A 181 -1.72 4.80 -3.65
C TRP A 181 -1.72 4.73 -5.20
N LYS A 182 -2.12 3.59 -5.78
CA LYS A 182 -1.85 3.24 -7.20
C LYS A 182 -2.41 4.22 -8.22
N GLU A 183 -3.67 4.62 -8.10
CA GLU A 183 -4.30 5.54 -9.06
C GLU A 183 -3.60 6.92 -9.04
N LYS A 184 -3.36 7.44 -7.84
CA LYS A 184 -2.66 8.70 -7.61
C LYS A 184 -1.23 8.64 -8.14
N ALA A 185 -0.53 7.53 -7.90
CA ALA A 185 0.81 7.29 -8.41
C ALA A 185 0.85 7.21 -9.95
N VAL A 186 -0.10 6.52 -10.59
CA VAL A 186 -0.20 6.47 -12.07
C VAL A 186 -0.46 7.86 -12.63
N SER A 187 -1.37 8.62 -12.03
CA SER A 187 -1.68 9.99 -12.44
C SER A 187 -0.44 10.89 -12.34
N ALA A 188 0.26 10.85 -11.20
CA ALA A 188 1.49 11.62 -10.99
C ALA A 188 2.60 11.21 -11.95
N LYS A 189 2.84 9.90 -12.15
CA LYS A 189 3.84 9.39 -13.07
C LYS A 189 3.66 9.96 -14.49
N ARG A 190 2.43 10.00 -15.00
CA ARG A 190 2.16 10.55 -16.35
C ARG A 190 2.59 12.01 -16.49
N VAL A 191 2.46 12.80 -15.43
CA VAL A 191 2.93 14.20 -15.43
C VAL A 191 4.44 14.26 -15.36
N ILE A 192 5.06 13.45 -14.48
CA ILE A 192 6.52 13.37 -14.35
C ILE A 192 7.18 12.95 -15.67
N ASP A 193 6.63 11.95 -16.35
CA ASP A 193 7.15 11.49 -17.64
C ASP A 193 7.14 12.62 -18.69
N ARG A 194 6.06 13.41 -18.75
CA ARG A 194 5.94 14.55 -19.68
C ARG A 194 6.81 15.75 -19.29
N TYR A 195 7.01 15.99 -18.01
CA TYR A 195 7.88 17.07 -17.54
C TYR A 195 9.34 16.84 -17.91
N ARG A 196 9.70 15.58 -18.15
CA ARG A 196 11.07 15.13 -18.38
C ARG A 196 11.40 14.79 -19.83
N SER A 197 10.40 14.81 -20.72
CA SER A 197 10.56 14.68 -22.17
C SER A 197 10.91 16.02 -22.79
#